data_AF-A0A6N3B460-F1
#
_entry.id   AF-A0A6N3B460-F1
#
_cell.length_a   1.000
_cell.length_b   1.000
_cell.length_c   1.000
_cell.angle_alpha   90.00
_cell.angle_beta   90.00
_cell.angle_gamma   90.00
#
_symmetry.space_group_name_H-M   'P 1'
#
loop_
_entity.id
_entity.type
_entity.pdbx_description
1 polymer ?
#
loop_
_entity_poly.entity_id
_entity_poly.type
_entity_poly.pdbx_seq_one_letter_code
_entity_poly.pdbx_strand_id
1 'polypeptide(L)'
;MKEMQSFLMFFYILDQCYDQRPENDLGGFLGSISPELWEDGKPMDEAVYNDWKDRNDASLLNSQNIINAALDFLRFYQTKFGFDFSKTQSILKSTVGIEMLEKAATKTDLMYQKHSYDD
;
A
#
# COMPACT_ATOMS: atom_id res chain seq x y z
N MET A 1 1.66 -9.22 -10.28
CA MET A 1 1.99 -7.77 -10.47
C MET A 1 3.52 -7.63 -10.56
N LYS A 2 4.03 -6.48 -10.97
CA LYS A 2 5.45 -6.13 -10.74
C LYS A 2 5.67 -5.64 -9.30
N GLU A 3 6.92 -5.55 -8.84
CA GLU A 3 7.25 -5.20 -7.46
C GLU A 3 6.68 -3.83 -7.06
N MET A 4 7.08 -2.78 -7.78
CA MET A 4 6.61 -1.42 -7.56
C MET A 4 5.12 -1.30 -7.85
N GLN A 5 4.61 -2.00 -8.87
CA GLN A 5 3.17 -2.01 -9.13
C GLN A 5 2.38 -2.58 -7.93
N SER A 6 2.86 -3.66 -7.31
CA SER A 6 2.23 -4.24 -6.12
C SER A 6 2.33 -3.31 -4.90
N PHE A 7 3.43 -2.58 -4.76
CA PHE A 7 3.65 -1.64 -3.68
C PHE A 7 2.79 -0.37 -3.82
N LEU A 8 2.66 0.17 -5.03
CA LEU A 8 1.73 1.26 -5.34
C LEU A 8 0.28 0.85 -5.10
N MET A 9 -0.08 -0.37 -5.47
CA MET A 9 -1.42 -0.90 -5.19
C MET A 9 -1.68 -0.96 -3.68
N PHE A 10 -0.72 -1.44 -2.91
CA PHE A 10 -0.76 -1.41 -1.44
C PHE A 10 -0.93 0.02 -0.91
N PHE A 11 -0.10 0.97 -1.37
CA PHE A 11 -0.19 2.38 -0.99
C PHE A 11 -1.59 2.97 -1.26
N TYR A 12 -2.10 2.85 -2.50
CA TYR A 12 -3.37 3.46 -2.87
C TYR A 12 -4.60 2.77 -2.27
N ILE A 13 -4.48 1.52 -1.83
CA ILE A 13 -5.49 0.88 -0.98
C ILE A 13 -5.49 1.57 0.40
N LEU A 14 -4.32 1.72 1.01
CA LEU A 14 -4.20 2.35 2.33
C LEU A 14 -4.59 3.83 2.34
N ASP A 15 -4.23 4.57 1.30
CA ASP A 15 -4.63 5.97 1.05
C ASP A 15 -6.16 6.13 1.09
N GLN A 16 -6.88 5.25 0.39
CA GLN A 16 -8.34 5.23 0.41
C GLN A 16 -8.93 4.85 1.78
N CYS A 17 -8.25 4.01 2.58
CA CYS A 17 -8.66 3.77 3.96
C CYS A 17 -8.49 5.02 4.82
N TYR A 18 -7.41 5.76 4.62
CA TYR A 18 -7.15 7.01 5.34
C TYR A 18 -8.21 8.06 5.04
N ASP A 19 -8.59 8.23 3.76
CA ASP A 19 -9.67 9.13 3.34
C ASP A 19 -11.01 8.80 4.01
N GLN A 20 -11.33 7.51 4.15
CA GLN A 20 -12.57 7.07 4.81
C GLN A 20 -12.52 7.28 6.32
N ARG A 21 -11.39 6.96 6.95
CA ARG A 21 -11.23 7.07 8.40
C ARG A 21 -9.77 7.35 8.76
N PRO A 22 -9.41 8.61 9.00
CA PRO A 22 -8.06 8.98 9.38
C PRO A 22 -7.60 8.31 10.67
N GLU A 23 -6.33 7.92 10.67
CA GLU A 23 -5.60 7.33 11.78
C GLU A 23 -4.18 7.89 11.76
N ASN A 24 -3.69 8.43 12.88
CA ASN A 24 -2.43 9.19 12.92
C ASN A 24 -1.24 8.35 12.42
N ASP A 25 -1.17 7.11 12.88
CA ASP A 25 -0.13 6.16 12.52
C ASP A 25 -0.19 5.79 11.04
N LEU A 26 -1.39 5.64 10.47
CA LEU A 26 -1.58 5.47 9.03
C LEU A 26 -1.14 6.71 8.26
N GLY A 27 -1.49 7.91 8.72
CA GLY A 27 -1.11 9.16 8.06
C GLY A 27 0.41 9.36 8.02
N GLY A 28 1.09 9.11 9.14
CA GLY A 28 2.56 9.14 9.22
C GLY A 28 3.20 8.07 8.33
N PHE A 29 2.66 6.85 8.34
CA PHE A 29 3.11 5.75 7.49
C PHE A 29 2.94 6.07 6.00
N LEU A 30 1.77 6.55 5.56
CA LEU A 30 1.53 6.96 4.18
C LEU A 30 2.45 8.10 3.75
N GLY A 31 2.71 9.05 4.64
CA GLY A 31 3.66 10.13 4.38
C GLY A 31 5.08 9.62 4.11
N SER A 32 5.52 8.56 4.77
CA SER A 32 6.87 8.00 4.55
C SER A 32 6.98 7.18 3.26
N ILE A 33 5.88 6.66 2.73
CA ILE A 33 5.89 5.80 1.53
C ILE A 33 5.20 6.40 0.31
N SER A 34 4.77 7.66 0.37
CA SER A 34 4.01 8.27 -0.71
C SER A 34 4.86 8.42 -2.00
N PRO A 35 4.38 7.88 -3.14
CA PRO A 35 5.02 8.04 -4.44
C PRO A 35 4.79 9.45 -5.02
N GLU A 36 4.08 10.33 -4.32
CA GLU A 36 3.72 11.66 -4.80
C GLU A 36 4.64 12.76 -4.27
N LEU A 37 5.49 12.44 -3.30
CA LEU A 37 6.34 13.44 -2.62
C LEU A 37 7.68 13.68 -3.32
N TRP A 38 8.29 12.64 -3.88
CA TRP A 38 9.58 12.73 -4.55
C TRP A 38 9.44 12.73 -6.07
N GLU A 39 10.37 13.39 -6.76
CA GLU A 39 10.34 13.51 -8.22
C GLU A 39 10.50 12.17 -8.94
N ASP A 40 11.17 11.20 -8.32
CA ASP A 40 11.37 9.86 -8.85
C ASP A 40 10.21 8.89 -8.54
N GLY A 41 9.24 9.33 -7.75
CA GLY A 41 8.07 8.55 -7.37
C GLY A 41 8.36 7.43 -6.36
N LYS A 42 9.59 7.35 -5.83
CA LYS A 42 9.96 6.34 -4.84
C LYS A 42 9.50 6.75 -3.44
N PRO A 43 9.27 5.79 -2.54
CA PRO A 43 8.99 6.09 -1.14
C PRO A 43 10.20 6.77 -0.48
N MET A 44 9.94 7.69 0.45
CA MET A 44 11.01 8.29 1.26
C MET A 44 11.72 7.23 2.11
N ASP A 45 10.94 6.33 2.70
CA ASP A 45 11.43 5.21 3.48
C ASP A 45 11.50 3.95 2.61
N GLU A 46 12.63 3.79 1.92
CA GLU A 46 12.90 2.61 1.10
C GLU A 46 12.89 1.31 1.91
N ALA A 47 13.10 1.35 3.23
CA ALA A 47 13.07 0.14 4.06
C ALA A 47 11.67 -0.48 4.07
N VAL A 48 10.61 0.34 3.97
CA VAL A 48 9.23 -0.17 3.89
C VAL A 48 8.97 -0.88 2.56
N TYR A 49 9.52 -0.36 1.46
CA TYR A 49 9.46 -1.02 0.16
C TYR A 49 10.20 -2.35 0.16
N ASN A 50 11.40 -2.39 0.73
CA ASN A 50 12.18 -3.62 0.85
C ASN A 50 11.49 -4.64 1.77
N ASP A 51 10.96 -4.22 2.92
CA ASP A 51 10.18 -5.09 3.80
C ASP A 51 8.93 -5.64 3.07
N TRP A 52 8.29 -4.85 2.19
CA TRP A 52 7.17 -5.33 1.38
C TRP A 52 7.59 -6.41 0.39
N LYS A 53 8.69 -6.19 -0.33
CA LYS A 53 9.27 -7.13 -1.29
C LYS A 53 9.71 -8.44 -0.64
N ASP A 54 10.39 -8.37 0.50
CA ASP A 54 10.90 -9.55 1.21
C ASP A 54 9.77 -10.45 1.73
N ARG A 55 8.57 -9.89 1.93
CA ARG A 55 7.42 -10.60 2.47
C ARG A 55 6.43 -11.06 1.42
N ASN A 56 6.52 -10.55 0.21
CA ASN A 56 5.55 -10.82 -0.84
C ASN A 56 6.24 -11.14 -2.17
N ASP A 57 5.88 -12.25 -2.77
CA ASP A 57 6.19 -12.49 -4.18
C ASP A 57 5.21 -11.70 -5.05
N ALA A 58 5.66 -10.59 -5.61
CA ALA A 58 4.84 -9.71 -6.44
C ALA A 58 4.23 -10.45 -7.65
N SER A 59 4.91 -11.47 -8.19
CA SER A 59 4.41 -12.26 -9.32
C SER A 59 3.13 -13.03 -8.99
N LEU A 60 2.94 -13.39 -7.72
CA LEU A 60 1.74 -14.08 -7.22
C LEU A 60 0.64 -13.12 -6.77
N LEU A 61 0.93 -11.84 -6.60
CA LEU A 61 -0.04 -10.83 -6.18
C LEU A 61 -0.97 -10.40 -7.33
N ASN A 62 -2.25 -10.28 -6.98
CA ASN A 62 -3.35 -9.87 -7.84
C ASN A 62 -4.49 -9.23 -7.02
N SER A 63 -5.56 -8.79 -7.69
CA SER A 63 -6.69 -8.12 -7.04
C SER A 63 -7.44 -8.99 -6.01
N GLN A 64 -7.33 -10.32 -6.08
CA GLN A 64 -8.01 -11.23 -5.15
C GLN A 64 -7.24 -11.44 -3.84
N ASN A 65 -5.92 -11.26 -3.83
CA ASN A 65 -5.08 -11.54 -2.66
C ASN A 65 -4.33 -10.32 -2.09
N ILE A 66 -4.26 -9.20 -2.81
CA ILE A 66 -3.51 -8.00 -2.37
C ILE A 66 -4.00 -7.45 -1.02
N ILE A 67 -5.30 -7.58 -0.71
CA ILE A 67 -5.86 -7.15 0.58
C ILE A 67 -5.35 -8.03 1.72
N ASN A 68 -5.25 -9.34 1.51
CA ASN A 68 -4.71 -10.24 2.53
C ASN A 68 -3.22 -9.95 2.76
N ALA A 69 -2.46 -9.72 1.68
CA ALA A 69 -1.07 -9.29 1.76
C ALA A 69 -0.92 -7.96 2.54
N ALA A 70 -1.77 -6.97 2.26
CA ALA A 70 -1.80 -5.70 2.98
C ALA A 70 -2.11 -5.90 4.46
N LEU A 71 -3.12 -6.71 4.81
CA LEU A 71 -3.49 -7.00 6.19
C LEU A 71 -2.35 -7.69 6.96
N ASP A 72 -1.68 -8.66 6.35
CA ASP A 72 -0.56 -9.37 6.96
C ASP A 72 0.67 -8.47 7.11
N PHE A 73 0.92 -7.58 6.15
CA PHE A 73 1.98 -6.59 6.23
C PHE A 73 1.73 -5.56 7.35
N LEU A 74 0.50 -5.02 7.45
CA LEU A 74 0.13 -4.13 8.53
C LEU A 74 0.32 -4.82 9.89
N ARG A 75 -0.15 -6.07 10.05
CA ARG A 75 0.04 -6.83 11.30
C ARG A 75 1.52 -6.99 11.66
N PHE A 76 2.37 -7.22 10.67
CA PHE A 76 3.82 -7.27 10.88
C PHE A 76 4.35 -5.95 11.44
N TYR A 77 3.98 -4.80 10.85
CA TYR A 77 4.41 -3.49 11.33
C TYR A 77 3.87 -3.16 12.72
N GLN A 78 2.63 -3.52 13.02
CA GLN A 78 2.08 -3.37 14.37
C GLN A 78 2.89 -4.16 15.40
N THR A 79 3.24 -5.41 15.07
CA THR A 79 3.96 -6.30 15.98
C THR A 79 5.41 -5.87 16.17
N LYS A 80 6.08 -5.45 15.09
CA LYS A 80 7.52 -5.12 15.10
C LYS A 80 7.80 -3.71 15.63
N PHE A 81 6.93 -2.75 15.35
CA PHE A 81 7.20 -1.33 15.59
C PHE A 81 6.12 -0.63 16.43
N GLY A 82 5.01 -1.29 16.75
CA GLY A 82 3.98 -0.75 17.66
C GLY A 82 2.96 0.17 17.00
N PHE A 83 2.87 0.22 15.68
CA PHE A 83 1.84 1.00 14.97
C PHE A 83 0.42 0.53 15.33
N ASP A 84 -0.52 1.47 15.36
CA ASP A 84 -1.95 1.19 15.39
C ASP A 84 -2.56 1.38 14.00
N PHE A 85 -2.94 0.25 13.39
CA PHE A 85 -3.68 0.19 12.12
C PHE A 85 -5.06 -0.43 12.31
N SER A 86 -5.60 -0.40 13.53
CA SER A 86 -6.83 -1.14 13.88
C SER A 86 -8.03 -0.66 13.06
N LYS A 87 -8.15 0.65 12.79
CA LYS A 87 -9.21 1.21 11.95
C LYS A 87 -9.02 0.82 10.48
N THR A 88 -7.79 0.93 9.97
CA THR A 88 -7.44 0.53 8.61
C THR A 88 -7.78 -0.93 8.37
N GLN A 89 -7.36 -1.83 9.26
CA GLN A 89 -7.67 -3.25 9.17
C GLN A 89 -9.17 -3.53 9.26
N SER A 90 -9.91 -2.77 10.05
CA SER A 90 -11.37 -2.88 10.10
C SER A 90 -11.99 -2.57 8.74
N ILE A 91 -11.57 -1.48 8.09
CA ILE A 91 -12.06 -1.11 6.74
C ILE A 91 -11.72 -2.19 5.73
N LEU A 92 -10.46 -2.67 5.75
CA LEU A 92 -9.99 -3.71 4.84
C LEU A 92 -10.75 -5.04 4.99
N LYS A 93 -11.28 -5.33 6.18
CA LYS A 93 -12.07 -6.54 6.45
C LYS A 93 -13.57 -6.37 6.16
N SER A 94 -14.12 -5.18 6.32
CA SER A 94 -15.57 -4.94 6.22
C SER A 94 -16.01 -4.45 4.84
N THR A 95 -15.18 -3.62 4.20
CA THR A 95 -15.64 -2.74 3.11
C THR A 95 -14.55 -2.52 2.05
N VAL A 96 -13.86 -3.57 1.62
CA VAL A 96 -13.14 -3.49 0.34
C VAL A 96 -14.12 -3.82 -0.76
N GLY A 97 -14.77 -2.79 -1.29
CA GLY A 97 -15.56 -2.91 -2.50
C GLY A 97 -14.67 -3.07 -3.73
N ILE A 98 -15.20 -3.72 -4.76
CA ILE A 98 -14.59 -3.78 -6.10
C ILE A 98 -14.17 -2.37 -6.55
N GLU A 99 -14.97 -1.35 -6.26
CA GLU A 99 -14.68 0.05 -6.58
C GLU A 99 -13.36 0.56 -5.96
N MET A 100 -13.05 0.17 -4.72
CA MET A 100 -11.81 0.60 -4.05
C MET A 100 -10.57 -0.02 -4.72
N LEU A 101 -10.68 -1.29 -5.11
CA LEU A 101 -9.63 -1.99 -5.85
C LEU A 101 -9.46 -1.40 -7.27
N GLU A 102 -10.55 -1.07 -7.96
CA GLU A 102 -10.50 -0.45 -9.29
C GLU A 102 -9.87 0.95 -9.24
N LYS A 103 -10.21 1.76 -8.23
CA LYS A 103 -9.59 3.06 -7.99
C LYS A 103 -8.10 2.92 -7.68
N ALA A 104 -7.73 1.98 -6.81
CA ALA A 104 -6.33 1.71 -6.50
C ALA A 104 -5.56 1.25 -7.74
N ALA A 105 -6.14 0.38 -8.56
CA ALA A 105 -5.51 -0.09 -9.80
C ALA A 105 -5.31 1.05 -10.79
N THR A 106 -6.32 1.90 -10.98
CA THR A 106 -6.23 3.08 -11.86
C THR A 106 -5.11 4.02 -11.41
N LYS A 107 -5.07 4.38 -10.11
CA LYS A 107 -4.00 5.24 -9.57
C LYS A 107 -2.62 4.59 -9.71
N THR A 108 -2.54 3.28 -9.47
CA THR A 108 -1.31 2.49 -9.61
C THR A 108 -0.78 2.55 -11.04
N ASP A 109 -1.62 2.26 -12.03
CA ASP A 109 -1.20 2.24 -13.44
C ASP A 109 -0.76 3.63 -13.91
N LEU A 110 -1.47 4.69 -13.49
CA LEU A 110 -1.09 6.08 -13.79
C LEU A 110 0.28 6.42 -13.20
N MET A 111 0.49 6.12 -11.92
CA MET A 111 1.75 6.42 -11.25
C MET A 111 2.89 5.59 -11.83
N TYR A 112 2.62 4.33 -12.15
CA TYR A 112 3.58 3.40 -12.73
C TYR A 112 4.07 3.88 -14.10
N GLN A 113 3.15 4.30 -14.97
CA GLN A 113 3.48 4.87 -16.28
C GLN A 113 4.20 6.21 -16.17
N LYS A 114 3.75 7.10 -15.28
CA LYS A 114 4.32 8.43 -15.08
C LYS A 114 5.82 8.39 -14.79
N HIS A 115 6.24 7.49 -13.89
CA HIS A 115 7.63 7.38 -13.48
C HIS A 115 8.42 6.31 -14.24
N SER A 116 7.74 5.51 -15.09
CA SER A 116 8.35 4.44 -15.88
C SER A 116 9.28 3.58 -15.02
N TYR A 117 8.77 3.10 -13.88
CA TYR A 117 9.59 2.35 -12.92
C TYR A 117 10.29 1.17 -13.59
N ASP A 118 11.57 1.02 -13.26
CA ASP A 118 12.42 -0.06 -13.75
C ASP A 118 12.48 -1.17 -12.70
N ASP A 119 11.45 -2.02 -12.73
CA ASP A 119 11.24 -3.19 -11.88
C ASP A 119 10.71 -4.40 -12.68
#